data_AF-A0A1S2KA23-F1
#
_entry.id   AF-A0A1S2KA23-F1
#
_cell.length_a   1.000
_cell.length_b   1.000
_cell.length_c   1.000
_cell.angle_alpha   90.00
_cell.angle_beta   90.00
_cell.angle_gamma   90.00
#
_symmetry.space_group_name_H-M   'P 1'
#
loop_
_entity.id
_entity.type
_entity.pdbx_description
1 polymer ?
#
loop_
_entity_poly.entity_id
_entity_poly.type
_entity_poly.pdbx_seq_one_letter_code
_entity_poly.pdbx_strand_id
1 'polypeptide(L)'
;MTARQVIALVAEAFTEHRPPTPEGPRPPDGPLGWDGYGEARARAVGRTGEDESVVYGEGQVSGRACVLLAFEFGFLGGSLGQGTGDRICAAYRLARERGVPLVSLVATGGSRMQEGMVALTQLQRVAREAVLLRQAGVPHVTVLRDPATGGGWATVGAGADVLLALPGAQIGFAGSRVRPPDADPVAYTAEGQLAAGQVDAVVPATELRTVLGHWLTALSHPAAGPVPPPAALGRTDLPGTGWEAVLRAREPGRPRADAYLDAYFTRLLPLVGDRCGGADPGVRCGVGLRDGYGVAYVAQRGTATRPAGYRTAARVIRLADRWGLPVLTLVDTPGAANDTEAERTGAGAAIAELFAAVAGVRVPVTTLVVGEGGSGGALALAAPGNTWATPDSYFSVIAPEPAAAILKRPPQDAPHTAEQLRLRPQDLVELGVVRGIV
;
A
#
# COMPACT_ATOMS: atom_id res chain seq x y z
N MET A 1 -3.92 -21.07 14.43
CA MET A 1 -2.46 -21.22 14.67
C MET A 1 -2.06 -20.36 15.86
N THR A 2 -1.26 -20.90 16.78
CA THR A 2 -0.63 -20.15 17.89
C THR A 2 0.39 -19.15 17.36
N ALA A 3 0.90 -18.25 18.21
CA ALA A 3 1.98 -17.33 17.90
C ALA A 3 3.25 -18.09 17.43
N ARG A 4 3.65 -19.13 18.16
CA ARG A 4 4.82 -19.95 17.82
C ARG A 4 4.65 -20.70 16.49
N GLN A 5 3.47 -21.25 16.24
CA GLN A 5 3.19 -21.94 14.98
C GLN A 5 3.27 -20.99 13.78
N VAL A 6 2.74 -19.78 13.88
CA VAL A 6 2.82 -18.82 12.76
C VAL A 6 4.24 -18.27 12.60
N ILE A 7 5.00 -18.06 13.69
CA ILE A 7 6.42 -17.69 13.60
C ILE A 7 7.19 -18.79 12.87
N ALA A 8 7.02 -20.06 13.26
CA ALA A 8 7.67 -21.19 12.61
C ALA A 8 7.24 -21.36 11.14
N LEU A 9 5.99 -21.01 10.80
CA LEU A 9 5.51 -21.02 9.42
C LEU A 9 6.30 -20.05 8.54
N VAL A 10 6.55 -18.82 9.02
CA VAL A 10 7.16 -17.76 8.20
C VAL A 10 8.67 -17.65 8.34
N ALA A 11 9.23 -17.98 9.51
CA ALA A 11 10.63 -17.75 9.84
C ALA A 11 11.47 -19.02 9.74
N GLU A 12 12.73 -18.83 9.33
CA GLU A 12 13.79 -19.86 9.35
C GLU A 12 14.54 -19.83 10.68
N ALA A 13 14.71 -18.64 11.24
CA ALA A 13 15.30 -18.40 12.53
C ALA A 13 14.48 -17.36 13.30
N PHE A 14 14.37 -17.52 14.61
CA PHE A 14 13.72 -16.58 15.50
C PHE A 14 14.40 -16.58 16.86
N THR A 15 14.86 -15.40 17.29
CA THR A 15 15.42 -15.15 18.61
C THR A 15 14.43 -14.27 19.37
N GLU A 16 13.76 -14.83 20.36
CA GLU A 16 12.78 -14.10 21.18
C GLU A 16 13.47 -13.04 22.06
N HIS A 17 12.81 -11.89 22.19
CA HIS A 17 13.20 -10.82 23.10
C HIS A 17 12.13 -10.60 24.18
N ARG A 18 12.55 -10.07 25.33
CA ARG A 18 11.65 -9.69 26.42
C ARG A 18 11.90 -8.24 26.81
N PRO A 19 10.85 -7.45 27.05
CA PRO A 19 11.04 -6.09 27.53
C PRO A 19 11.65 -6.15 28.94
N PRO A 20 12.33 -5.08 29.40
CA PRO A 20 12.78 -4.98 30.78
C PRO A 20 11.63 -5.28 31.74
N THR A 21 11.90 -6.04 32.79
CA THR A 21 10.92 -6.31 33.84
C THR A 21 10.54 -4.99 34.50
N PRO A 22 9.25 -4.62 34.59
CA PRO A 22 8.85 -3.42 35.29
C PRO A 22 9.30 -3.46 36.75
N GLU A 23 9.67 -2.31 37.31
CA GLU A 23 9.98 -2.20 38.72
C GLU A 23 8.69 -2.33 39.56
N GLY A 24 8.73 -3.20 40.57
CA GLY A 24 7.66 -3.37 41.56
C GLY A 24 6.74 -4.58 41.33
N PRO A 25 6.06 -5.06 42.39
CA PRO A 25 5.15 -6.20 42.31
C PRO A 25 3.93 -5.84 41.46
N ARG A 26 3.59 -6.69 40.49
CA ARG A 26 2.28 -6.61 39.81
C ARG A 26 1.21 -7.14 40.76
N PRO A 27 0.08 -6.43 40.94
CA PRO A 27 -1.04 -6.98 41.70
C PRO A 27 -1.49 -8.31 41.06
N PRO A 28 -1.86 -9.32 41.86
CA PRO A 28 -2.23 -10.64 41.36
C PRO A 28 -3.38 -10.56 40.34
N ASP A 29 -4.38 -9.72 40.62
CA ASP A 29 -5.54 -9.44 39.78
C ASP A 29 -5.38 -8.18 38.91
N GLY A 30 -4.13 -7.90 38.52
CA GLY A 30 -3.81 -6.82 37.60
C GLY A 30 -4.02 -5.41 38.14
N PRO A 31 -3.82 -4.38 37.30
CA PRO A 31 -3.77 -2.99 37.75
C PRO A 31 -5.08 -2.45 38.33
N LEU A 32 -6.22 -3.13 38.08
CA LEU A 32 -7.53 -2.74 38.58
C LEU A 32 -8.05 -3.64 39.72
N GLY A 33 -7.31 -4.68 40.11
CA GLY A 33 -7.80 -5.67 41.08
C GLY A 33 -9.06 -6.40 40.59
N TRP A 34 -9.11 -6.76 39.31
CA TRP A 34 -10.27 -7.43 38.71
C TRP A 34 -10.36 -8.87 39.23
N ASP A 35 -11.39 -9.17 40.02
CA ASP A 35 -11.55 -10.48 40.67
C ASP A 35 -11.43 -11.66 39.68
N GLY A 36 -10.56 -12.62 40.03
CA GLY A 36 -10.25 -13.80 39.22
C GLY A 36 -9.38 -13.55 37.97
N TYR A 37 -8.87 -12.33 37.76
CA TYR A 37 -8.02 -12.02 36.61
C TYR A 37 -6.66 -12.73 36.70
N GLY A 38 -6.06 -12.81 37.89
CA GLY A 38 -4.82 -13.53 38.13
C GLY A 38 -4.92 -15.01 37.77
N GLU A 39 -6.02 -15.66 38.17
CA GLU A 39 -6.30 -17.04 37.79
C GLU A 39 -6.54 -17.20 36.30
N ALA A 40 -7.27 -16.27 35.67
CA ALA A 40 -7.49 -16.29 34.23
C ALA A 40 -6.17 -16.18 33.46
N ARG A 41 -5.23 -15.35 33.93
CA ARG A 41 -3.86 -15.29 33.40
C ARG A 41 -3.13 -16.61 33.61
N ALA A 42 -3.16 -17.18 34.82
CA ALA A 42 -2.49 -18.46 35.10
C ALA A 42 -3.01 -19.60 34.20
N ARG A 43 -4.34 -19.68 33.99
CA ARG A 43 -4.95 -20.63 33.04
C ARG A 43 -4.50 -20.37 31.59
N ALA A 44 -4.39 -19.11 31.18
CA ALA A 44 -3.90 -18.76 29.86
C ALA A 44 -2.43 -19.16 29.67
N VAL A 45 -1.59 -18.95 30.68
CA VAL A 45 -0.19 -19.42 30.69
C VAL A 45 -0.13 -20.93 30.55
N GLY A 46 -0.85 -21.68 31.40
CA GLY A 46 -0.86 -23.14 31.35
C GLY A 46 -1.35 -23.70 30.01
N ARG A 47 -2.30 -23.02 29.34
CA ARG A 47 -2.84 -23.44 28.05
C ARG A 47 -1.92 -23.13 26.87
N THR A 48 -1.27 -21.97 26.88
CA THR A 48 -0.54 -21.47 25.70
C THR A 48 0.96 -21.65 25.80
N GLY A 49 1.50 -21.77 27.01
CA GLY A 49 2.93 -21.68 27.28
C GLY A 49 3.48 -20.25 27.24
N GLU A 50 2.65 -19.25 26.90
CA GLU A 50 3.06 -17.85 26.84
C GLU A 50 2.63 -17.10 28.11
N ASP A 51 3.42 -16.13 28.52
CA ASP A 51 3.18 -15.27 29.69
C ASP A 51 2.48 -13.94 29.35
N GLU A 52 2.25 -13.68 28.06
CA GLU A 52 1.48 -12.57 27.54
C GLU A 52 0.94 -12.87 26.12
N SER A 53 0.00 -12.06 25.65
CA SER A 53 -0.65 -12.19 24.34
C SER A 53 0.19 -11.79 23.13
N VAL A 54 1.46 -11.42 23.31
CA VAL A 54 2.39 -11.13 22.21
C VAL A 54 3.75 -11.76 22.49
N VAL A 55 4.29 -12.38 21.45
CA VAL A 55 5.68 -12.85 21.34
C VAL A 55 6.37 -11.96 20.31
N TYR A 56 7.60 -11.51 20.57
CA TYR A 56 8.35 -10.74 19.59
C TYR A 56 9.85 -11.03 19.66
N GLY A 57 10.57 -10.68 18.61
CA GLY A 57 12.01 -10.91 18.54
C GLY A 57 12.57 -10.71 17.15
N GLU A 58 13.87 -10.96 17.02
CA GLU A 58 14.57 -10.92 15.73
C GLU A 58 14.28 -12.20 14.96
N GLY A 59 13.97 -12.07 13.67
CA GLY A 59 13.64 -13.19 12.81
C GLY A 59 14.31 -13.10 11.45
N GLN A 60 14.35 -14.24 10.77
CA GLN A 60 14.80 -14.34 9.38
C GLN A 60 13.71 -15.00 8.54
N VAL A 61 13.26 -14.32 7.50
CA VAL A 61 12.21 -14.80 6.58
C VAL A 61 12.78 -14.79 5.16
N SER A 62 12.88 -15.97 4.53
CA SER A 62 13.51 -16.12 3.20
C SER A 62 14.90 -15.47 3.14
N GLY A 63 15.74 -15.73 4.14
CA GLY A 63 17.06 -15.12 4.26
C GLY A 63 17.10 -13.64 4.66
N ARG A 64 15.97 -12.93 4.76
CA ARG A 64 15.92 -11.49 5.11
C ARG A 64 15.68 -11.28 6.60
N ALA A 65 16.52 -10.44 7.22
CA ALA A 65 16.36 -10.05 8.62
C ALA A 65 15.12 -9.16 8.80
N CYS A 66 14.38 -9.39 9.87
CA CYS A 66 13.23 -8.59 10.27
C CYS A 66 13.02 -8.69 11.79
N VAL A 67 12.16 -7.84 12.34
CA VAL A 67 11.57 -8.07 13.66
C VAL A 67 10.21 -8.70 13.46
N LEU A 68 9.96 -9.82 14.13
CA LEU A 68 8.66 -10.48 14.16
C LEU A 68 7.93 -10.12 15.44
N LEU A 69 6.64 -9.82 15.31
CA LEU A 69 5.71 -9.61 16.41
C LEU A 69 4.48 -10.46 16.15
N ALA A 70 4.18 -11.43 17.00
CA ALA A 70 3.08 -12.37 16.82
C ALA A 70 2.14 -12.37 18.02
N PHE A 71 0.85 -12.20 17.76
CA PHE A 71 -0.17 -12.32 18.79
C PHE A 71 -0.48 -13.78 19.14
N GLU A 72 -0.65 -14.08 20.41
CA GLU A 72 -1.15 -15.36 20.91
C GLU A 72 -2.64 -15.22 21.28
N PHE A 73 -3.52 -15.61 20.36
CA PHE A 73 -4.97 -15.49 20.58
C PHE A 73 -5.46 -16.36 21.74
N GLY A 74 -4.81 -17.50 22.00
CA GLY A 74 -5.06 -18.34 23.16
C GLY A 74 -4.77 -17.64 24.49
N PHE A 75 -3.98 -16.57 24.50
CA PHE A 75 -3.74 -15.80 25.72
C PHE A 75 -4.79 -14.70 25.83
N LEU A 76 -5.88 -15.01 26.53
CA LEU A 76 -6.98 -14.07 26.80
C LEU A 76 -7.51 -13.38 25.53
N GLY A 77 -7.69 -14.13 24.44
CA GLY A 77 -8.21 -13.62 23.17
C GLY A 77 -7.22 -12.75 22.40
N GLY A 78 -5.91 -12.90 22.64
CA GLY A 78 -4.89 -12.04 22.04
C GLY A 78 -5.06 -10.58 22.47
N SER A 79 -5.71 -10.35 23.62
CA SER A 79 -6.13 -9.02 24.02
C SER A 79 -4.94 -8.14 24.41
N LEU A 80 -5.06 -6.85 24.14
CA LEU A 80 -4.01 -5.87 24.38
C LEU A 80 -4.17 -5.28 25.80
N GLY A 81 -3.34 -5.75 26.73
CA GLY A 81 -3.14 -5.17 28.06
C GLY A 81 -1.83 -4.38 28.16
N GLN A 82 -1.47 -3.91 29.34
CA GLN A 82 -0.24 -3.16 29.61
C GLN A 82 1.00 -3.97 29.22
N GLY A 83 1.09 -5.23 29.64
CA GLY A 83 2.22 -6.10 29.28
C GLY A 83 2.32 -6.35 27.78
N THR A 84 1.19 -6.54 27.11
CA THR A 84 1.12 -6.62 25.65
C THR A 84 1.61 -5.33 24.99
N GLY A 85 1.16 -4.18 25.47
CA GLY A 85 1.55 -2.85 25.00
C GLY A 85 3.06 -2.63 25.13
N ASP A 86 3.65 -3.04 26.26
CA ASP A 86 5.10 -2.98 26.49
C ASP A 86 5.87 -3.81 25.45
N ARG A 87 5.42 -5.03 25.15
CA ARG A 87 6.03 -5.91 24.13
C ARG A 87 5.90 -5.36 22.72
N ILE A 88 4.72 -4.82 22.38
CA ILE A 88 4.51 -4.19 21.07
C ILE A 88 5.46 -2.99 20.92
N CYS A 89 5.49 -2.08 21.90
CA CYS A 89 6.38 -0.92 21.85
C CYS A 89 7.86 -1.32 21.76
N ALA A 90 8.27 -2.37 22.48
CA ALA A 90 9.63 -2.90 22.41
C ALA A 90 9.96 -3.48 21.03
N ALA A 91 9.04 -4.18 20.37
CA ALA A 91 9.25 -4.71 19.02
C ALA A 91 9.43 -3.59 17.98
N TYR A 92 8.60 -2.55 18.04
CA TYR A 92 8.74 -1.38 17.16
C TYR A 92 10.09 -0.68 17.39
N ARG A 93 10.49 -0.52 18.65
CA ARG A 93 11.80 0.06 18.99
C ARG A 93 12.95 -0.81 18.48
N LEU A 94 12.89 -2.11 18.68
CA LEU A 94 13.89 -3.06 18.19
C LEU A 94 14.04 -2.98 16.66
N ALA A 95 12.93 -2.92 15.93
CA ALA A 95 12.95 -2.78 14.47
C ALA A 95 13.65 -1.49 14.03
N ARG A 96 13.38 -0.38 14.73
CA ARG A 96 14.05 0.91 14.50
C ARG A 96 15.54 0.88 14.82
N GLU A 97 15.92 0.33 15.97
CA GLU A 97 17.31 0.23 16.42
C GLU A 97 18.16 -0.65 15.50
N ARG A 98 17.55 -1.70 14.93
CA ARG A 98 18.19 -2.58 13.95
C ARG A 98 18.12 -2.05 12.52
N GLY A 99 17.22 -1.11 12.23
CA GLY A 99 16.97 -0.63 10.87
C GLY A 99 16.43 -1.72 9.94
N VAL A 100 15.68 -2.70 10.48
CA VAL A 100 15.11 -3.82 9.71
C VAL A 100 13.58 -3.76 9.71
N PRO A 101 12.90 -4.26 8.66
CA PRO A 101 11.44 -4.23 8.60
C PRO A 101 10.78 -4.90 9.81
N LEU A 102 9.65 -4.34 10.24
CA LEU A 102 8.76 -4.96 11.23
C LEU A 102 7.71 -5.81 10.49
N VAL A 103 7.55 -7.06 10.93
CA VAL A 103 6.50 -7.97 10.46
C VAL A 103 5.58 -8.32 11.63
N SER A 104 4.33 -7.87 11.58
CA SER A 104 3.32 -8.17 12.62
C SER A 104 2.31 -9.24 12.18
N LEU A 105 2.15 -10.30 12.98
CA LEU A 105 1.22 -11.41 12.77
C LEU A 105 0.05 -11.25 13.73
N VAL A 106 -0.95 -10.47 13.32
CA VAL A 106 -2.03 -9.97 14.19
C VAL A 106 -3.15 -10.99 14.34
N ALA A 107 -3.51 -11.32 15.59
CA ALA A 107 -4.66 -12.15 15.96
C ALA A 107 -5.16 -11.68 17.34
N THR A 108 -6.19 -10.85 17.39
CA THR A 108 -6.62 -10.14 18.59
C THR A 108 -8.11 -9.85 18.59
N GLY A 109 -8.74 -10.04 19.76
CA GLY A 109 -10.10 -9.59 20.05
C GLY A 109 -10.21 -8.11 20.45
N GLY A 110 -9.09 -7.39 20.58
CA GLY A 110 -9.06 -5.97 20.97
C GLY A 110 -8.41 -5.73 22.34
N SER A 111 -8.86 -4.69 23.05
CA SER A 111 -8.30 -4.31 24.36
C SER A 111 -8.65 -5.31 25.46
N ARG A 112 -7.77 -5.45 26.45
CA ARG A 112 -8.00 -6.33 27.60
C ARG A 112 -8.94 -5.70 28.63
N MET A 113 -10.17 -6.19 28.70
CA MET A 113 -11.22 -5.61 29.55
C MET A 113 -10.86 -5.61 31.04
N GLN A 114 -10.15 -6.64 31.51
CA GLN A 114 -9.70 -6.78 32.90
C GLN A 114 -8.73 -5.68 33.33
N GLU A 115 -8.13 -4.96 32.38
CA GLU A 115 -7.22 -3.83 32.65
C GLU A 115 -7.84 -2.47 32.26
N GLY A 116 -9.09 -2.45 31.76
CA GLY A 116 -9.88 -1.26 31.50
C GLY A 116 -9.12 -0.15 30.77
N MET A 117 -9.09 1.05 31.36
CA MET A 117 -8.42 2.22 30.78
C MET A 117 -6.90 2.06 30.67
N VAL A 118 -6.29 1.23 31.52
CA VAL A 118 -4.86 0.91 31.41
C VAL A 118 -4.59 0.18 30.10
N ALA A 119 -5.45 -0.77 29.69
CA ALA A 119 -5.36 -1.41 28.39
C ALA A 119 -5.63 -0.43 27.23
N LEU A 120 -6.62 0.46 27.36
CA LEU A 120 -6.99 1.37 26.28
C LEU A 120 -5.89 2.40 25.96
N THR A 121 -5.22 2.94 26.99
CA THR A 121 -4.13 3.92 26.82
C THR A 121 -2.92 3.34 26.08
N GLN A 122 -2.76 2.02 26.06
CA GLN A 122 -1.70 1.36 25.28
C GLN A 122 -1.81 1.63 23.78
N LEU A 123 -3.02 1.85 23.27
CA LEU A 123 -3.24 2.17 21.85
C LEU A 123 -2.49 3.45 21.44
N GLN A 124 -2.45 4.46 22.32
CA GLN A 124 -1.71 5.69 22.07
C GLN A 124 -0.19 5.47 22.12
N ARG A 125 0.28 4.59 23.02
CA ARG A 125 1.70 4.22 23.11
C ARG A 125 2.16 3.51 21.83
N VAL A 126 1.38 2.54 21.35
CA VAL A 126 1.66 1.81 20.11
C VAL A 126 1.60 2.74 18.90
N ALA A 127 0.59 3.62 18.82
CA ALA A 127 0.48 4.59 17.74
C ALA A 127 1.70 5.53 17.68
N ARG A 128 2.22 5.97 18.83
CA ARG A 128 3.47 6.75 18.91
C ARG A 128 4.64 5.97 18.33
N GLU A 129 4.82 4.71 18.71
CA GLU A 129 5.93 3.89 18.20
C GLU A 129 5.79 3.62 16.69
N ALA A 130 4.57 3.50 16.16
CA ALA A 130 4.33 3.41 14.72
C ALA A 130 4.73 4.69 13.97
N VAL A 131 4.46 5.86 14.53
CA VAL A 131 4.94 7.14 13.97
C VAL A 131 6.47 7.19 13.98
N LEU A 132 7.11 6.80 15.08
CA LEU A 132 8.57 6.80 15.19
C LEU A 132 9.21 5.80 14.21
N LEU A 133 8.57 4.65 13.95
CA LEU A 133 9.02 3.67 12.96
C LEU A 133 8.98 4.27 11.54
N ARG A 134 7.88 4.93 11.17
CA ARG A 134 7.73 5.60 9.88
C ARG A 134 8.71 6.75 9.70
N GLN A 135 8.96 7.53 10.75
CA GLN A 135 9.95 8.63 10.73
C GLN A 135 11.37 8.11 10.52
N ALA A 136 11.67 6.90 11.01
CA ALA A 136 12.94 6.22 10.76
C ALA A 136 13.02 5.58 9.36
N GLY A 137 11.98 5.66 8.54
CA GLY A 137 11.91 5.04 7.21
C GLY A 137 11.83 3.51 7.25
N VAL A 138 11.59 2.90 8.42
CA VAL A 138 11.57 1.45 8.57
C VAL A 138 10.21 0.89 8.13
N PRO A 139 10.17 -0.06 7.17
CA PRO A 139 8.91 -0.60 6.66
C PRO A 139 8.16 -1.45 7.70
N HIS A 140 6.83 -1.37 7.68
CA HIS A 140 5.96 -2.24 8.47
C HIS A 140 5.01 -3.06 7.58
N VAL A 141 5.21 -4.38 7.56
CA VAL A 141 4.33 -5.35 6.90
C VAL A 141 3.49 -6.05 7.95
N THR A 142 2.19 -6.17 7.74
CA THR A 142 1.30 -6.93 8.64
C THR A 142 0.65 -8.10 7.93
N VAL A 143 0.40 -9.16 8.70
CA VAL A 143 -0.41 -10.31 8.31
C VAL A 143 -1.55 -10.43 9.31
N LEU A 144 -2.76 -10.20 8.82
CA LEU A 144 -4.00 -10.25 9.57
C LEU A 144 -4.49 -11.70 9.61
N ARG A 145 -4.66 -12.22 10.83
CA ARG A 145 -5.14 -13.58 11.08
C ARG A 145 -6.47 -13.51 11.81
N ASP A 146 -7.13 -14.67 11.89
CA ASP A 146 -8.43 -14.74 12.53
C ASP A 146 -8.35 -14.76 14.07
N PRO A 147 -9.11 -13.90 14.77
CA PRO A 147 -9.68 -12.62 14.31
C PRO A 147 -8.67 -11.47 14.46
N ALA A 148 -8.81 -10.40 13.69
CA ALA A 148 -8.07 -9.14 13.83
C ALA A 148 -9.06 -7.98 14.04
N THR A 149 -9.36 -7.69 15.32
CA THR A 149 -10.41 -6.70 15.66
C THR A 149 -10.01 -5.66 16.70
N GLY A 150 -10.80 -4.60 16.81
CA GLY A 150 -10.68 -3.59 17.86
C GLY A 150 -9.38 -2.78 17.81
N GLY A 151 -8.88 -2.41 18.99
CA GLY A 151 -7.70 -1.54 19.12
C GLY A 151 -6.42 -2.12 18.54
N GLY A 152 -6.22 -3.45 18.60
CA GLY A 152 -5.06 -4.11 18.00
C GLY A 152 -5.10 -4.07 16.46
N TRP A 153 -6.28 -4.25 15.86
CA TRP A 153 -6.49 -3.97 14.44
C TRP A 153 -6.17 -2.49 14.13
N ALA A 154 -6.78 -1.56 14.85
CA ALA A 154 -6.66 -0.13 14.55
C ALA A 154 -5.22 0.42 14.66
N THR A 155 -4.43 -0.07 15.62
CA THR A 155 -3.09 0.50 15.92
C THR A 155 -1.93 -0.30 15.37
N VAL A 156 -2.05 -1.63 15.21
CA VAL A 156 -0.99 -2.49 14.67
C VAL A 156 -1.32 -2.92 13.23
N GLY A 157 -2.53 -3.40 12.98
CA GLY A 157 -2.94 -3.89 11.66
C GLY A 157 -3.12 -2.78 10.64
N ALA A 158 -4.17 -1.97 10.80
CA ALA A 158 -4.51 -0.84 9.93
C ALA A 158 -3.42 0.25 9.89
N GLY A 159 -2.56 0.29 10.91
CA GLY A 159 -1.42 1.19 10.98
C GLY A 159 -0.18 0.74 10.19
N ALA A 160 -0.17 -0.46 9.60
CA ALA A 160 0.96 -0.94 8.81
C ALA A 160 1.01 -0.29 7.42
N ASP A 161 2.16 -0.42 6.75
CA ASP A 161 2.33 0.09 5.39
C ASP A 161 1.78 -0.89 4.33
N VAL A 162 2.03 -2.19 4.54
CA VAL A 162 1.56 -3.30 3.69
C VAL A 162 0.66 -4.22 4.51
N LEU A 163 -0.55 -4.47 4.03
CA LEU A 163 -1.57 -5.27 4.72
C LEU A 163 -1.84 -6.56 3.95
N LEU A 164 -1.34 -7.67 4.48
CA LEU A 164 -1.69 -9.01 4.04
C LEU A 164 -2.72 -9.61 4.99
N ALA A 165 -3.53 -10.54 4.52
CA ALA A 165 -4.48 -11.27 5.36
C ALA A 165 -4.47 -12.76 5.02
N LEU A 166 -4.73 -13.61 6.01
CA LEU A 166 -5.04 -15.03 5.75
C LEU A 166 -6.49 -15.17 5.25
N PRO A 167 -6.78 -16.16 4.37
CA PRO A 167 -8.13 -16.42 3.88
C PRO A 167 -9.13 -16.64 5.02
N GLY A 168 -10.31 -16.05 4.87
CA GLY A 168 -11.41 -16.19 5.83
C GLY A 168 -11.19 -15.53 7.20
N ALA A 169 -10.09 -14.80 7.41
CA ALA A 169 -9.87 -14.10 8.66
C ALA A 169 -10.95 -13.04 8.91
N GLN A 170 -11.46 -12.97 10.14
CA GLN A 170 -12.35 -11.87 10.53
C GLN A 170 -11.55 -10.61 10.79
N ILE A 171 -11.84 -9.53 10.07
CA ILE A 171 -11.14 -8.25 10.14
C ILE A 171 -12.15 -7.14 10.29
N GLY A 172 -12.00 -6.30 11.31
CA GLY A 172 -12.85 -5.13 11.46
C GLY A 172 -12.71 -4.44 12.80
N PHE A 173 -13.12 -3.19 12.89
CA PHE A 173 -13.06 -2.46 14.15
C PHE A 173 -13.97 -3.10 15.21
N ALA A 174 -15.22 -3.39 14.85
CA ALA A 174 -16.17 -4.06 15.73
C ALA A 174 -15.94 -5.59 15.76
N GLY A 175 -15.73 -6.12 16.97
CA GLY A 175 -15.75 -7.56 17.21
C GLY A 175 -17.14 -8.15 16.99
N SER A 176 -17.22 -9.44 16.64
CA SER A 176 -18.47 -10.11 16.26
C SER A 176 -19.62 -9.97 17.26
N ARG A 177 -19.32 -9.81 18.55
CA ARG A 177 -20.31 -9.65 19.63
C ARG A 177 -20.97 -8.27 19.72
N VAL A 178 -20.44 -7.26 19.04
CA VAL A 178 -20.91 -5.86 19.15
C VAL A 178 -21.28 -5.26 17.79
N ARG A 179 -21.41 -6.10 16.76
CA ARG A 179 -21.85 -5.67 15.43
C ARG A 179 -23.38 -5.48 15.40
N PRO A 180 -23.91 -4.59 14.55
CA PRO A 180 -25.34 -4.52 14.29
C PRO A 180 -25.92 -5.86 13.82
N PRO A 181 -27.16 -6.22 14.18
CA PRO A 181 -27.77 -7.50 13.79
C PRO A 181 -27.92 -7.70 12.27
N ASP A 182 -28.04 -6.61 11.53
CA ASP A 182 -28.23 -6.53 10.08
C ASP A 182 -26.91 -6.25 9.32
N ALA A 183 -25.77 -6.29 10.02
CA ALA A 183 -24.48 -6.01 9.41
C ALA A 183 -24.11 -7.07 8.36
N ASP A 184 -23.70 -6.63 7.18
CA ASP A 184 -23.18 -7.51 6.13
C ASP A 184 -21.94 -8.26 6.63
N PRO A 185 -21.97 -9.60 6.75
CA PRO A 185 -20.84 -10.38 7.22
C PRO A 185 -19.59 -10.21 6.36
N VAL A 186 -19.75 -9.97 5.05
CA VAL A 186 -18.63 -9.81 4.10
C VAL A 186 -17.79 -8.59 4.45
N ALA A 187 -18.39 -7.52 4.98
CA ALA A 187 -17.67 -6.33 5.41
C ALA A 187 -16.65 -6.61 6.54
N TYR A 188 -16.70 -7.79 7.18
CA TYR A 188 -15.81 -8.18 8.27
C TYR A 188 -14.89 -9.35 7.92
N THR A 189 -14.71 -9.69 6.64
CA THR A 189 -13.78 -10.73 6.20
C THR A 189 -12.55 -10.14 5.52
N ALA A 190 -11.47 -10.92 5.44
CA ALA A 190 -10.28 -10.59 4.68
C ALA A 190 -10.60 -10.23 3.21
N GLU A 191 -11.48 -11.01 2.59
CA GLU A 191 -11.90 -10.83 1.20
C GLU A 191 -12.73 -9.56 1.01
N GLY A 192 -13.65 -9.25 1.93
CA GLY A 192 -14.42 -8.01 1.87
C GLY A 192 -13.56 -6.77 2.12
N GLN A 193 -12.60 -6.85 3.05
CA GLN A 193 -11.64 -5.77 3.28
C GLN A 193 -10.69 -5.57 2.08
N LEU A 194 -10.31 -6.63 1.37
CA LEU A 194 -9.60 -6.52 0.10
C LEU A 194 -10.47 -5.82 -0.96
N ALA A 195 -11.73 -6.24 -1.12
CA ALA A 195 -12.66 -5.64 -2.07
C ALA A 195 -12.94 -4.16 -1.77
N ALA A 196 -12.98 -3.76 -0.50
CA ALA A 196 -13.14 -2.38 -0.05
C ALA A 196 -11.84 -1.55 -0.09
N GLY A 197 -10.73 -2.11 -0.58
CA GLY A 197 -9.45 -1.40 -0.68
C GLY A 197 -8.75 -1.14 0.66
N GLN A 198 -9.06 -1.95 1.68
CA GLN A 198 -8.53 -1.86 3.04
C GLN A 198 -7.41 -2.86 3.33
N VAL A 199 -7.29 -3.93 2.56
CA VAL A 199 -6.20 -4.94 2.61
C VAL A 199 -5.56 -5.04 1.22
N ASP A 200 -4.24 -5.26 1.14
CA ASP A 200 -3.53 -5.32 -0.14
C ASP A 200 -3.60 -6.70 -0.81
N ALA A 201 -3.61 -7.77 -0.02
CA ALA A 201 -3.73 -9.13 -0.53
C ALA A 201 -4.26 -10.11 0.52
N VAL A 202 -5.00 -11.11 0.04
CA VAL A 202 -5.32 -12.33 0.80
C VAL A 202 -4.36 -13.43 0.35
N VAL A 203 -3.56 -13.96 1.28
CA VAL A 203 -2.44 -14.86 1.00
C VAL A 203 -2.62 -16.17 1.77
N PRO A 204 -2.71 -17.33 1.08
CA PRO A 204 -2.76 -18.63 1.74
C PRO A 204 -1.55 -18.87 2.64
N ALA A 205 -1.75 -19.56 3.76
CA ALA A 205 -0.68 -19.84 4.72
C ALA A 205 0.52 -20.56 4.10
N THR A 206 0.29 -21.42 3.10
CA THR A 206 1.32 -22.15 2.35
C THR A 206 2.25 -21.27 1.53
N GLU A 207 1.79 -20.08 1.13
CA GLU A 207 2.55 -19.12 0.32
C GLU A 207 3.12 -17.97 1.15
N LEU A 208 2.68 -17.84 2.40
CA LEU A 208 2.94 -16.66 3.23
C LEU A 208 4.43 -16.36 3.41
N ARG A 209 5.26 -17.38 3.66
CA ARG A 209 6.71 -17.23 3.79
C ARG A 209 7.32 -16.62 2.53
N THR A 210 6.95 -17.14 1.37
CA THR A 210 7.45 -16.70 0.06
C THR A 210 7.01 -15.27 -0.23
N VAL A 211 5.74 -14.94 -0.01
CA VAL A 211 5.21 -13.59 -0.22
C VAL A 211 5.87 -12.57 0.71
N LEU A 212 6.03 -12.89 2.00
CA LEU A 212 6.78 -12.05 2.93
C LEU A 212 8.24 -11.88 2.49
N GLY A 213 8.89 -12.95 2.04
CA GLY A 213 10.25 -12.90 1.50
C GLY A 213 10.41 -11.93 0.33
N HIS A 214 9.44 -11.91 -0.59
CA HIS A 214 9.45 -10.95 -1.70
C HIS A 214 9.27 -9.51 -1.21
N TRP A 215 8.33 -9.25 -0.30
CA TRP A 215 8.15 -7.92 0.30
C TRP A 215 9.41 -7.45 1.02
N LEU A 216 9.98 -8.28 1.89
CA LEU A 216 11.19 -7.95 2.61
C LEU A 216 12.38 -7.71 1.67
N THR A 217 12.48 -8.48 0.58
CA THR A 217 13.51 -8.25 -0.44
C THR A 217 13.33 -6.89 -1.11
N ALA A 218 12.12 -6.57 -1.56
CA ALA A 218 11.81 -5.32 -2.24
C ALA A 218 12.02 -4.09 -1.35
N LEU A 219 11.75 -4.22 -0.05
CA LEU A 219 11.81 -3.13 0.92
C LEU A 219 13.20 -2.93 1.56
N SER A 220 14.15 -3.85 1.35
CA SER A 220 15.47 -3.78 2.01
C SER A 220 16.59 -3.22 1.14
N HIS A 221 16.40 -3.14 -0.18
CA HIS A 221 17.44 -2.71 -1.13
C HIS A 221 16.83 -1.76 -2.17
N PRO A 222 16.81 -0.44 -1.92
CA PRO A 222 16.41 0.53 -2.93
C PRO A 222 17.47 0.67 -4.04
N ALA A 223 17.06 1.08 -5.24
CA ALA A 223 17.99 1.44 -6.31
C ALA A 223 18.77 2.73 -5.97
N ALA A 224 20.00 2.83 -6.46
CA ALA A 224 20.75 4.08 -6.41
C ALA A 224 20.29 5.01 -7.56
N GLY A 225 19.35 5.91 -7.29
CA GLY A 225 18.94 6.96 -8.23
C GLY A 225 17.72 6.62 -9.11
N PRO A 226 17.45 7.43 -10.15
CA PRO A 226 16.29 7.24 -11.02
C PRO A 226 16.39 5.94 -11.79
N VAL A 227 15.26 5.26 -11.93
CA VAL A 227 15.16 4.07 -12.78
C VAL A 227 15.02 4.48 -14.25
N PRO A 228 15.60 3.73 -15.20
CA PRO A 228 15.43 4.04 -16.62
C PRO A 228 13.96 3.83 -17.03
N PRO A 229 13.40 4.67 -17.92
CA PRO A 229 12.09 4.38 -18.49
C PRO A 229 12.10 3.01 -19.22
N PRO A 230 11.00 2.23 -19.17
CA PRO A 230 10.85 1.07 -20.04
C PRO A 230 11.03 1.45 -21.52
N ALA A 231 11.62 0.56 -22.32
CA ALA A 231 11.65 0.75 -23.77
C ALA A 231 10.24 0.64 -24.37
N ALA A 232 9.98 1.30 -25.49
CA ALA A 232 8.72 1.16 -26.20
C ALA A 232 8.51 -0.31 -26.63
N LEU A 233 7.36 -0.88 -26.27
CA LEU A 233 6.99 -2.25 -26.66
C LEU A 233 6.14 -2.30 -27.94
N GLY A 234 5.59 -1.15 -28.34
CA GLY A 234 4.70 -1.01 -29.48
C GLY A 234 5.45 -0.55 -30.72
N ARG A 235 4.99 0.55 -31.30
CA ARG A 235 5.58 1.13 -32.52
C ARG A 235 6.91 1.80 -32.24
N THR A 236 7.77 1.85 -33.26
CA THR A 236 9.06 2.56 -33.24
C THR A 236 9.07 3.82 -34.12
N ASP A 237 8.14 3.92 -35.07
CA ASP A 237 7.99 5.08 -35.95
C ASP A 237 7.13 6.18 -35.32
N LEU A 238 7.48 7.45 -35.56
CA LEU A 238 6.75 8.60 -35.03
C LEU A 238 5.50 8.93 -35.88
N PRO A 239 4.41 9.42 -35.27
CA PRO A 239 3.21 9.82 -36.00
C PRO A 239 3.46 11.08 -36.84
N GLY A 240 2.93 11.12 -38.06
CA GLY A 240 3.04 12.28 -38.94
C GLY A 240 2.11 13.43 -38.56
N THR A 241 0.95 13.14 -37.96
CA THR A 241 -0.04 14.17 -37.56
C THR A 241 -0.51 14.00 -36.12
N GLY A 242 -1.02 15.07 -35.51
CA GLY A 242 -1.64 15.02 -34.18
C GLY A 242 -2.78 14.02 -34.12
N TRP A 243 -3.62 13.97 -35.17
CA TRP A 243 -4.71 13.00 -35.22
C TRP A 243 -4.22 11.56 -35.33
N GLU A 244 -3.15 11.31 -36.08
CA GLU A 244 -2.53 9.99 -36.14
C GLU A 244 -2.00 9.55 -34.76
N ALA A 245 -1.38 10.45 -33.99
CA ALA A 245 -0.96 10.15 -32.61
C ALA A 245 -2.14 9.74 -31.72
N VAL A 246 -3.27 10.44 -31.83
CA VAL A 246 -4.52 10.12 -31.10
C VAL A 246 -5.04 8.74 -31.48
N LEU A 247 -5.08 8.43 -32.78
CA LEU A 247 -5.54 7.13 -33.28
C LEU A 247 -4.63 5.98 -32.81
N ARG A 248 -3.30 6.17 -32.86
CA ARG A 248 -2.31 5.18 -32.37
C ARG A 248 -2.45 4.94 -30.87
N ALA A 249 -2.57 6.01 -30.07
CA ALA A 249 -2.76 5.92 -28.62
C ALA A 249 -4.10 5.27 -28.21
N ARG A 250 -5.05 5.13 -29.14
CA ARG A 250 -6.35 4.48 -28.91
C ARG A 250 -6.46 3.12 -29.60
N GLU A 251 -5.42 2.67 -30.30
CA GLU A 251 -5.42 1.38 -31.00
C GLU A 251 -5.64 0.24 -29.99
N PRO A 252 -6.64 -0.65 -30.18
CA PRO A 252 -6.95 -1.68 -29.20
C PRO A 252 -5.79 -2.67 -28.95
N GLY A 253 -4.95 -2.91 -29.95
CA GLY A 253 -3.87 -3.90 -29.92
C GLY A 253 -2.54 -3.39 -29.35
N ARG A 254 -2.44 -2.10 -28.97
CA ARG A 254 -1.17 -1.58 -28.44
C ARG A 254 -0.84 -2.17 -27.06
N PRO A 255 0.45 -2.29 -26.70
CA PRO A 255 0.84 -2.61 -25.33
C PRO A 255 0.30 -1.58 -24.34
N ARG A 256 -0.32 -2.07 -23.25
CA ARG A 256 -0.82 -1.24 -22.14
C ARG A 256 0.04 -1.45 -20.90
N ALA A 257 -0.26 -0.70 -19.84
CA ALA A 257 0.44 -0.73 -18.56
C ALA A 257 0.85 -2.13 -18.10
N ASP A 258 -0.04 -3.12 -18.15
CA ASP A 258 0.27 -4.48 -17.69
C ASP A 258 1.41 -5.13 -18.49
N ALA A 259 1.46 -4.95 -19.82
CA ALA A 259 2.55 -5.45 -20.66
C ALA A 259 3.89 -4.79 -20.32
N TYR A 260 3.89 -3.48 -20.06
CA TYR A 260 5.08 -2.75 -19.63
C TYR A 260 5.56 -3.20 -18.25
N LEU A 261 4.65 -3.40 -17.29
CA LEU A 261 5.00 -3.89 -15.95
C LEU A 261 5.57 -5.30 -15.99
N ASP A 262 4.98 -6.19 -16.79
CA ASP A 262 5.44 -7.59 -16.94
C ASP A 262 6.81 -7.67 -17.64
N ALA A 263 7.07 -6.79 -18.60
CA ALA A 263 8.37 -6.70 -19.26
C ALA A 263 9.46 -6.08 -18.37
N TYR A 264 9.09 -5.15 -17.49
CA TYR A 264 10.03 -4.36 -16.69
C TYR A 264 10.40 -5.01 -15.35
N PHE A 265 9.49 -5.78 -14.77
CA PHE A 265 9.65 -6.38 -13.44
C PHE A 265 9.65 -7.90 -13.47
N THR A 266 10.53 -8.52 -12.68
CA THR A 266 10.49 -9.99 -12.49
C THR A 266 9.37 -10.42 -11.56
N ARG A 267 8.93 -9.51 -10.67
CA ARG A 267 7.82 -9.75 -9.76
C ARG A 267 7.08 -8.46 -9.43
N LEU A 268 5.76 -8.54 -9.35
CA LEU A 268 4.89 -7.45 -8.89
C LEU A 268 4.32 -7.80 -7.52
N LEU A 269 4.33 -6.81 -6.62
CA LEU A 269 3.79 -6.85 -5.27
C LEU A 269 2.72 -5.76 -5.16
N PRO A 270 1.44 -6.09 -5.42
CA PRO A 270 0.38 -5.10 -5.51
C PRO A 270 0.12 -4.37 -4.19
N LEU A 271 -0.20 -3.07 -4.29
CA LEU A 271 -0.79 -2.27 -3.22
C LEU A 271 -2.12 -1.73 -3.74
N VAL A 272 -3.22 -2.04 -3.08
CA VAL A 272 -4.57 -1.71 -3.60
C VAL A 272 -5.37 -0.82 -2.65
N GLY A 273 -6.30 -0.09 -3.25
CA GLY A 273 -7.27 0.76 -2.56
C GLY A 273 -6.71 2.06 -1.98
N ASP A 274 -7.60 2.94 -1.58
CA ASP A 274 -7.25 4.22 -0.97
C ASP A 274 -7.26 4.20 0.57
N ARG A 275 -7.58 3.06 1.18
CA ARG A 275 -7.90 2.90 2.63
C ARG A 275 -9.11 3.72 3.11
N CYS A 276 -9.91 4.27 2.20
CA CYS A 276 -11.10 5.06 2.50
C CYS A 276 -12.37 4.40 1.94
N GLY A 277 -12.32 3.10 1.61
CA GLY A 277 -13.45 2.34 1.07
C GLY A 277 -13.54 2.32 -0.45
N GLY A 278 -12.50 2.78 -1.17
CA GLY A 278 -12.46 2.78 -2.62
C GLY A 278 -11.26 2.05 -3.19
N ALA A 279 -11.43 1.45 -4.36
CA ALA A 279 -10.36 0.98 -5.23
C ALA A 279 -10.69 1.35 -6.67
N ASP A 280 -9.66 1.58 -7.48
CA ASP A 280 -9.84 1.90 -8.89
C ASP A 280 -9.16 0.84 -9.76
N PRO A 281 -9.91 -0.02 -10.47
CA PRO A 281 -9.32 -0.91 -11.45
C PRO A 281 -8.73 -0.12 -12.64
N GLY A 282 -8.96 1.18 -12.80
CA GLY A 282 -8.25 1.98 -13.79
C GLY A 282 -6.77 2.20 -13.48
N VAL A 283 -6.33 1.94 -12.24
CA VAL A 283 -4.95 2.22 -11.80
C VAL A 283 -4.36 1.03 -11.04
N ARG A 284 -3.20 0.55 -11.49
CA ARG A 284 -2.44 -0.53 -10.84
C ARG A 284 -1.26 0.06 -10.08
N CYS A 285 -1.17 -0.24 -8.80
CA CYS A 285 -0.12 0.27 -7.92
C CYS A 285 0.61 -0.87 -7.20
N GLY A 286 1.83 -0.63 -6.73
CA GLY A 286 2.58 -1.61 -5.95
C GLY A 286 4.08 -1.37 -5.93
N VAL A 287 4.82 -2.43 -5.63
CA VAL A 287 6.28 -2.48 -5.73
C VAL A 287 6.67 -3.61 -6.67
N GLY A 288 7.56 -3.32 -7.62
CA GLY A 288 8.14 -4.30 -8.53
C GLY A 288 9.56 -4.66 -8.11
N LEU A 289 9.94 -5.92 -8.27
CA LEU A 289 11.33 -6.35 -8.16
C LEU A 289 12.01 -6.23 -9.51
N ARG A 290 13.14 -5.53 -9.53
CA ARG A 290 14.00 -5.34 -10.70
C ARG A 290 15.45 -5.45 -10.28
N ASP A 291 16.23 -6.30 -10.96
CA ASP A 291 17.67 -6.51 -10.71
C ASP A 291 18.05 -6.64 -9.22
N GLY A 292 17.18 -7.28 -8.42
CA GLY A 292 17.38 -7.51 -6.98
C GLY A 292 16.96 -6.36 -6.05
N TYR A 293 16.47 -5.24 -6.57
CA TYR A 293 15.97 -4.09 -5.81
C TYR A 293 14.48 -3.82 -6.04
N GLY A 294 13.86 -3.07 -5.12
CA GLY A 294 12.47 -2.64 -5.22
C GLY A 294 12.29 -1.32 -5.98
N VAL A 295 11.24 -1.22 -6.77
CA VAL A 295 10.78 0.03 -7.43
C VAL A 295 9.29 0.17 -7.20
N ALA A 296 8.85 1.27 -6.62
CA ALA A 296 7.43 1.55 -6.53
C ALA A 296 6.87 1.86 -7.91
N TYR A 297 5.67 1.37 -8.24
CA TYR A 297 5.01 1.66 -9.50
C TYR A 297 3.58 2.17 -9.31
N VAL A 298 3.17 3.05 -10.23
CA VAL A 298 1.79 3.52 -10.39
C VAL A 298 1.48 3.56 -11.89
N ALA A 299 0.52 2.78 -12.35
CA ALA A 299 0.26 2.61 -13.76
C ALA A 299 -1.23 2.77 -14.09
N GLN A 300 -1.58 3.76 -14.91
CA GLN A 300 -2.93 3.93 -15.45
C GLN A 300 -3.16 2.91 -16.58
N ARG A 301 -4.40 2.40 -16.70
CA ARG A 301 -4.74 1.27 -17.58
C ARG A 301 -5.61 1.63 -18.78
N GLY A 302 -5.61 2.90 -19.18
CA GLY A 302 -6.35 3.39 -20.35
C GLY A 302 -7.81 3.77 -20.08
N THR A 303 -8.19 3.94 -18.82
CA THR A 303 -9.55 4.36 -18.44
C THR A 303 -9.51 5.71 -17.71
N ALA A 304 -10.66 6.37 -17.63
CA ALA A 304 -10.79 7.59 -16.84
C ALA A 304 -10.45 7.26 -15.37
N THR A 305 -9.47 7.97 -14.80
CA THR A 305 -8.96 7.66 -13.45
C THR A 305 -9.93 8.17 -12.39
N ARG A 306 -10.37 7.30 -11.49
CA ARG A 306 -11.31 7.63 -10.40
C ARG A 306 -10.59 8.25 -9.19
N PRO A 307 -11.31 8.96 -8.30
CA PRO A 307 -10.72 9.57 -7.11
C PRO A 307 -9.93 8.58 -6.23
N ALA A 308 -10.44 7.35 -6.04
CA ALA A 308 -9.73 6.30 -5.32
C ALA A 308 -8.40 5.91 -5.98
N GLY A 309 -8.31 5.96 -7.32
CA GLY A 309 -7.07 5.69 -8.06
C GLY A 309 -5.99 6.73 -7.77
N TYR A 310 -6.35 8.02 -7.79
CA TYR A 310 -5.43 9.10 -7.43
C TYR A 310 -4.96 9.01 -5.96
N ARG A 311 -5.87 8.72 -5.02
CA ARG A 311 -5.50 8.53 -3.61
C ARG A 311 -4.59 7.31 -3.40
N THR A 312 -4.86 6.21 -4.10
CA THR A 312 -3.99 5.02 -4.09
C THR A 312 -2.59 5.37 -4.61
N ALA A 313 -2.51 6.10 -5.73
CA ALA A 313 -1.24 6.58 -6.29
C ALA A 313 -0.47 7.46 -5.31
N ALA A 314 -1.14 8.45 -4.71
CA ALA A 314 -0.54 9.36 -3.73
C ALA A 314 -0.01 8.59 -2.50
N ARG A 315 -0.78 7.61 -2.02
CA ARG A 315 -0.37 6.70 -0.94
C ARG A 315 0.92 5.95 -1.30
N VAL A 316 1.00 5.35 -2.49
CA VAL A 316 2.18 4.59 -2.93
C VAL A 316 3.40 5.48 -3.12
N ILE A 317 3.25 6.68 -3.67
CA ILE A 317 4.38 7.63 -3.80
C ILE A 317 4.92 8.05 -2.44
N ARG A 318 4.06 8.32 -1.46
CA ARG A 318 4.49 8.64 -0.09
C ARG A 318 5.12 7.44 0.61
N LEU A 319 4.67 6.23 0.33
CA LEU A 319 5.30 5.01 0.84
C LEU A 319 6.70 4.83 0.25
N ALA A 320 6.83 4.98 -1.07
CA ALA A 320 8.10 4.91 -1.77
C ALA A 320 9.11 5.93 -1.20
N ASP A 321 8.67 7.16 -0.94
CA ASP A 321 9.51 8.19 -0.31
C ASP A 321 10.02 7.79 1.08
N ARG A 322 9.17 7.17 1.90
CA ARG A 322 9.55 6.70 3.23
C ARG A 322 10.52 5.52 3.17
N TRP A 323 10.28 4.59 2.25
CA TRP A 323 11.10 3.40 2.06
C TRP A 323 12.39 3.67 1.26
N GLY A 324 12.53 4.87 0.67
CA GLY A 324 13.66 5.21 -0.19
C GLY A 324 13.62 4.54 -1.56
N LEU A 325 12.46 4.04 -2.01
CA LEU A 325 12.33 3.37 -3.31
C LEU A 325 12.14 4.39 -4.44
N PRO A 326 12.81 4.26 -5.59
CA PRO A 326 12.46 5.05 -6.77
C PRO A 326 11.05 4.70 -7.26
N VAL A 327 10.43 5.65 -7.96
CA VAL A 327 9.06 5.49 -8.49
C VAL A 327 9.08 5.45 -10.01
N LEU A 328 8.38 4.48 -10.59
CA LEU A 328 8.02 4.43 -12.00
C LEU A 328 6.52 4.73 -12.15
N THR A 329 6.15 5.75 -12.92
CA THR A 329 4.75 5.98 -13.30
C THR A 329 4.52 5.68 -14.78
N LEU A 330 3.44 4.97 -15.08
CA LEU A 330 2.97 4.72 -16.45
C LEU A 330 1.67 5.48 -16.68
N VAL A 331 1.69 6.38 -17.66
CA VAL A 331 0.54 7.24 -18.00
C VAL A 331 -0.18 6.66 -19.22
N ASP A 332 -1.45 6.36 -19.02
CA ASP A 332 -2.40 5.91 -20.04
C ASP A 332 -3.81 6.17 -19.53
N THR A 333 -4.34 7.36 -19.79
CA THR A 333 -5.67 7.78 -19.36
C THR A 333 -6.24 8.83 -20.33
N PRO A 334 -7.54 8.78 -20.65
CA PRO A 334 -8.22 9.89 -21.31
C PRO A 334 -8.40 11.10 -20.39
N GLY A 335 -8.18 10.95 -19.07
CA GLY A 335 -8.31 12.00 -18.07
C GLY A 335 -8.92 11.50 -16.76
N ALA A 336 -9.28 12.42 -15.87
CA ALA A 336 -10.02 12.08 -14.66
C ALA A 336 -11.46 11.68 -14.97
N ALA A 337 -12.01 10.74 -14.21
CA ALA A 337 -13.46 10.52 -14.18
C ALA A 337 -14.14 11.79 -13.66
N ASN A 338 -15.20 12.22 -14.33
CA ASN A 338 -15.94 13.45 -14.06
C ASN A 338 -17.46 13.21 -13.93
N ASP A 339 -17.85 11.95 -13.72
CA ASP A 339 -19.24 11.60 -13.44
C ASP A 339 -19.66 12.02 -12.02
N THR A 340 -20.96 11.94 -11.75
CA THR A 340 -21.56 12.34 -10.46
C THR A 340 -20.92 11.63 -9.26
N GLU A 341 -20.52 10.37 -9.40
CA GLU A 341 -19.90 9.62 -8.32
C GLU A 341 -18.47 10.10 -8.05
N ALA A 342 -17.70 10.34 -9.12
CA ALA A 342 -16.36 10.89 -9.03
C ALA A 342 -16.34 12.28 -8.36
N GLU A 343 -17.31 13.14 -8.70
CA GLU A 343 -17.45 14.45 -8.05
C GLU A 343 -17.81 14.30 -6.56
N ARG A 344 -18.78 13.45 -6.23
CA ARG A 344 -19.20 13.20 -4.82
C ARG A 344 -18.10 12.60 -3.96
N THR A 345 -17.24 11.77 -4.54
CA THR A 345 -16.12 11.11 -3.85
C THR A 345 -14.82 11.92 -3.90
N GLY A 346 -14.87 13.14 -4.43
CA GLY A 346 -13.83 14.15 -4.32
C GLY A 346 -12.71 14.06 -5.37
N ALA A 347 -13.06 14.08 -6.66
CA ALA A 347 -12.10 14.08 -7.77
C ALA A 347 -11.03 15.18 -7.66
N GLY A 348 -11.44 16.43 -7.48
CA GLY A 348 -10.50 17.56 -7.36
C GLY A 348 -9.54 17.41 -6.17
N ALA A 349 -10.05 17.00 -5.01
CA ALA A 349 -9.23 16.79 -3.81
C ALA A 349 -8.23 15.64 -4.00
N ALA A 350 -8.66 14.55 -4.63
CA ALA A 350 -7.79 13.40 -4.89
C ALA A 350 -6.66 13.73 -5.90
N ILE A 351 -6.97 14.51 -6.95
CA ILE A 351 -5.97 15.00 -7.90
C ILE A 351 -4.97 15.94 -7.22
N ALA A 352 -5.46 16.89 -6.41
CA ALA A 352 -4.61 17.81 -5.66
C ALA A 352 -3.69 17.06 -4.68
N GLU A 353 -4.21 16.02 -4.03
CA GLU A 353 -3.44 15.16 -3.13
C GLU A 353 -2.28 14.46 -3.86
N LEU A 354 -2.52 13.98 -5.08
CA LEU A 354 -1.50 13.35 -5.89
C LEU A 354 -0.45 14.35 -6.39
N PHE A 355 -0.87 15.54 -6.84
CA PHE A 355 0.07 16.61 -7.18
C PHE A 355 0.99 16.94 -6.00
N ALA A 356 0.43 17.07 -4.80
CA ALA A 356 1.22 17.32 -3.60
C ALA A 356 2.18 16.16 -3.28
N ALA A 357 1.75 14.90 -3.50
CA ALA A 357 2.62 13.74 -3.31
C ALA A 357 3.79 13.71 -4.31
N VAL A 358 3.54 13.97 -5.60
CA VAL A 358 4.60 14.03 -6.64
C VAL A 358 5.51 15.25 -6.43
N ALA A 359 4.99 16.40 -6.00
CA ALA A 359 5.80 17.59 -5.76
C ALA A 359 6.67 17.47 -4.49
N GLY A 360 6.19 16.74 -3.47
CA GLY A 360 6.87 16.59 -2.17
C GLY A 360 7.80 15.37 -2.06
N VAL A 361 7.80 14.49 -3.06
CA VAL A 361 8.63 13.27 -3.07
C VAL A 361 10.12 13.63 -3.22
N ARG A 362 10.98 12.96 -2.46
CA ARG A 362 12.44 13.14 -2.48
C ARG A 362 13.14 12.05 -3.27
N VAL A 363 12.56 10.85 -3.29
CA VAL A 363 13.00 9.77 -4.17
C VAL A 363 12.73 10.11 -5.63
N PRO A 364 13.56 9.64 -6.57
CA PRO A 364 13.39 9.98 -7.97
C PRO A 364 12.13 9.32 -8.56
N VAL A 365 11.38 10.10 -9.33
CA VAL A 365 10.23 9.64 -10.11
C VAL A 365 10.58 9.66 -11.59
N THR A 366 10.27 8.58 -12.29
CA THR A 366 10.39 8.47 -13.75
C THR A 366 9.02 8.16 -14.32
N THR A 367 8.59 8.92 -15.31
CA THR A 367 7.30 8.71 -15.98
C THR A 367 7.50 8.26 -17.41
N LEU A 368 6.71 7.28 -17.85
CA LEU A 368 6.56 6.93 -19.26
C LEU A 368 5.09 7.06 -19.67
N VAL A 369 4.82 7.87 -20.70
CA VAL A 369 3.51 7.93 -21.36
C VAL A 369 3.46 6.80 -22.39
N VAL A 370 2.56 5.83 -22.19
CA VAL A 370 2.44 4.60 -22.99
C VAL A 370 1.15 4.52 -23.80
N GLY A 371 0.40 5.63 -23.85
CA GLY A 371 -0.92 5.71 -24.45
C GLY A 371 -1.44 7.14 -24.37
N GLU A 372 -2.65 7.31 -23.84
CA GLU A 372 -3.23 8.65 -23.72
C GLU A 372 -2.68 9.39 -22.48
N GLY A 373 -2.23 10.63 -22.64
CA GLY A 373 -1.88 11.55 -21.58
C GLY A 373 -2.93 12.65 -21.45
N GLY A 374 -4.11 12.32 -20.91
CA GLY A 374 -5.24 13.24 -20.81
C GLY A 374 -5.17 14.21 -19.63
N SER A 375 -4.92 15.49 -19.91
CA SER A 375 -5.16 16.63 -19.01
C SER A 375 -4.46 16.52 -17.64
N GLY A 376 -5.02 17.21 -16.63
CA GLY A 376 -4.58 17.16 -15.24
C GLY A 376 -4.58 15.74 -14.65
N GLY A 377 -5.41 14.84 -15.18
CA GLY A 377 -5.47 13.45 -14.72
C GLY A 377 -4.25 12.61 -15.09
N ALA A 378 -3.64 12.87 -16.24
CA ALA A 378 -2.34 12.34 -16.60
C ALA A 378 -1.21 13.12 -15.91
N LEU A 379 -1.29 14.45 -15.92
CA LEU A 379 -0.24 15.34 -15.39
C LEU A 379 0.01 15.14 -13.90
N ALA A 380 -1.02 14.81 -13.12
CA ALA A 380 -0.85 14.55 -11.69
C ALA A 380 0.11 13.38 -11.39
N LEU A 381 0.26 12.41 -12.31
CA LEU A 381 1.22 11.29 -12.17
C LEU A 381 2.59 11.58 -12.78
N ALA A 382 2.71 12.61 -13.60
CA ALA A 382 3.89 12.87 -14.40
C ALA A 382 5.00 13.52 -13.58
N ALA A 383 6.21 12.98 -13.68
CA ALA A 383 7.41 13.49 -13.04
C ALA A 383 7.91 14.75 -13.75
N PRO A 384 7.90 15.92 -13.11
CA PRO A 384 8.45 17.13 -13.70
C PRO A 384 9.93 16.93 -14.06
N GLY A 385 10.30 17.17 -15.32
CA GLY A 385 11.68 17.04 -15.81
C GLY A 385 12.20 15.61 -16.03
N ASN A 386 11.41 14.57 -15.76
CA ASN A 386 11.77 13.17 -16.01
C ASN A 386 10.59 12.34 -16.56
N THR A 387 9.83 12.95 -17.46
CA THR A 387 8.75 12.30 -18.21
C THR A 387 9.24 11.94 -19.61
N TRP A 388 8.91 10.74 -20.06
CA TRP A 388 9.26 10.17 -21.36
C TRP A 388 7.99 9.76 -22.10
N ALA A 389 8.07 9.61 -23.42
CA ALA A 389 6.94 9.19 -24.25
C ALA A 389 7.31 8.00 -25.15
N THR A 390 6.35 7.11 -25.42
CA THR A 390 6.50 6.11 -26.49
C THR A 390 6.03 6.70 -27.83
N PRO A 391 6.48 6.17 -28.99
CA PRO A 391 6.07 6.66 -30.30
C PRO A 391 4.55 6.59 -30.58
N ASP A 392 3.84 5.68 -29.92
CA ASP A 392 2.40 5.47 -30.02
C ASP A 392 1.59 6.17 -28.91
N SER A 393 2.19 7.12 -28.20
CA SER A 393 1.52 7.92 -27.16
C SER A 393 1.19 9.34 -27.60
N TYR A 394 0.38 10.04 -26.81
CA TYR A 394 0.25 11.50 -26.85
C TYR A 394 0.07 12.08 -25.45
N PHE A 395 0.35 13.38 -25.27
CA PHE A 395 0.04 14.10 -24.04
C PHE A 395 -0.61 15.44 -24.41
N SER A 396 -1.78 15.75 -23.84
CA SER A 396 -2.50 16.98 -24.14
C SER A 396 -3.17 17.58 -22.91
N VAL A 397 -3.42 18.90 -22.95
CA VAL A 397 -4.18 19.64 -21.93
C VAL A 397 -5.62 19.11 -21.76
N ILE A 398 -6.18 18.53 -22.81
CA ILE A 398 -7.43 17.76 -22.84
C ILE A 398 -7.49 16.97 -24.17
N ALA A 399 -8.33 15.95 -24.28
CA ALA A 399 -8.51 15.24 -25.56
C ALA A 399 -8.99 16.22 -26.68
N PRO A 400 -8.60 16.00 -27.95
CA PRO A 400 -8.90 16.96 -29.03
C PRO A 400 -10.39 17.20 -29.27
N GLU A 401 -11.23 16.19 -29.09
CA GLU A 401 -12.68 16.29 -29.26
C GLU A 401 -13.32 17.26 -28.26
N PRO A 402 -13.13 17.10 -26.93
CA PRO A 402 -13.62 18.09 -25.98
C PRO A 402 -12.89 19.44 -26.10
N ALA A 403 -11.63 19.49 -26.55
CA ALA A 403 -10.98 20.76 -26.87
C ALA A 403 -11.73 21.52 -27.98
N ALA A 404 -12.10 20.85 -29.06
CA ALA A 404 -12.88 21.44 -30.15
C ALA A 404 -14.23 21.96 -29.65
N ALA A 405 -14.92 21.18 -28.80
CA ALA A 405 -16.18 21.59 -28.18
C ALA A 405 -16.03 22.85 -27.30
N ILE A 406 -15.01 22.90 -26.42
CA ILE A 406 -14.71 24.07 -25.56
C ILE A 406 -14.41 25.31 -26.41
N LEU A 407 -13.68 25.13 -27.52
CA LEU A 407 -13.36 26.19 -28.46
C LEU A 407 -14.51 26.54 -29.42
N LYS A 408 -15.71 25.96 -29.21
CA LYS A 408 -16.91 26.17 -30.03
C LYS A 408 -16.71 25.85 -31.52
N ARG A 409 -15.88 24.84 -31.81
CA ARG A 409 -15.63 24.34 -33.15
C ARG A 409 -16.53 23.14 -33.48
N PRO A 410 -16.86 22.91 -34.76
CA PRO A 410 -17.54 21.69 -35.18
C PRO A 410 -16.76 20.42 -34.79
N PRO A 411 -17.43 19.29 -34.45
CA PRO A 411 -16.75 18.05 -34.06
C PRO A 411 -15.75 17.50 -35.10
N GLN A 412 -16.01 17.72 -36.40
CA GLN A 412 -15.11 17.33 -37.47
C GLN A 412 -13.75 18.05 -37.46
N ASP A 413 -13.61 19.12 -36.67
CA ASP A 413 -12.36 19.87 -36.53
C ASP A 413 -11.44 19.28 -35.44
N ALA A 414 -11.82 18.16 -34.80
CA ALA A 414 -10.98 17.49 -33.82
C ALA A 414 -9.59 17.08 -34.36
N PRO A 415 -9.44 16.55 -35.60
CA PRO A 415 -8.13 16.29 -36.20
C PRO A 415 -7.27 17.56 -36.34
N HIS A 416 -7.86 18.68 -36.77
CA HIS A 416 -7.17 19.95 -36.88
C HIS A 416 -6.78 20.50 -35.50
N THR A 417 -7.67 20.36 -34.52
CA THR A 417 -7.42 20.76 -33.13
C THR A 417 -6.29 19.93 -32.52
N ALA A 418 -6.21 18.63 -32.81
CA ALA A 418 -5.11 17.76 -32.38
C ALA A 418 -3.74 18.27 -32.86
N GLU A 419 -3.64 18.73 -34.11
CA GLU A 419 -2.41 19.32 -34.65
C GLU A 419 -2.06 20.63 -33.93
N GLN A 420 -3.03 21.51 -33.71
CA GLN A 420 -2.82 22.79 -33.02
C GLN A 420 -2.40 22.62 -31.55
N LEU A 421 -2.85 21.55 -30.90
CA LEU A 421 -2.48 21.23 -29.52
C LEU A 421 -1.05 20.72 -29.37
N ARG A 422 -0.38 20.38 -30.48
CA ARG A 422 1.03 19.92 -30.48
C ARG A 422 1.26 18.76 -29.50
N LEU A 423 0.39 17.76 -29.59
CA LEU A 423 0.31 16.65 -28.63
C LEU A 423 1.19 15.43 -28.98
N ARG A 424 1.83 15.42 -30.16
CA ARG A 424 2.63 14.27 -30.63
C ARG A 424 3.90 14.12 -29.77
N PRO A 425 4.48 12.91 -29.65
CA PRO A 425 5.72 12.72 -28.88
C PRO A 425 6.85 13.68 -29.27
N GLN A 426 7.08 13.92 -30.56
CA GLN A 426 8.11 14.86 -31.02
C GLN A 426 7.80 16.31 -30.72
N ASP A 427 6.53 16.72 -30.76
CA ASP A 427 6.14 18.07 -30.36
C ASP A 427 6.40 18.28 -28.87
N LEU A 428 6.09 17.27 -28.05
CA LEU A 428 6.29 17.34 -26.60
C LEU A 428 7.77 17.43 -26.22
N VAL A 429 8.67 16.81 -27.00
CA VAL A 429 10.12 16.99 -26.84
C VAL A 429 10.52 18.43 -27.19
N GLU A 430 10.05 18.96 -28.32
CA GLU A 430 10.34 20.33 -28.73
C GLU A 430 9.81 21.38 -27.74
N LEU A 431 8.66 21.10 -27.12
CA LEU A 431 8.06 21.93 -26.08
C LEU A 431 8.72 21.75 -24.70
N GLY A 432 9.61 20.78 -24.53
CA GLY A 432 10.25 20.45 -23.26
C GLY A 432 9.31 19.84 -22.21
N VAL A 433 8.13 19.34 -22.63
CA VAL A 433 7.15 18.67 -21.77
C VAL A 433 7.63 17.27 -21.42
N VAL A 434 8.21 16.56 -22.39
CA VAL A 434 8.87 15.27 -22.19
C VAL A 434 10.36 15.39 -22.51
N ARG A 435 11.17 14.62 -21.81
CA ARG A 435 12.63 14.60 -21.92
C ARG A 435 13.11 13.94 -23.21
N GLY A 436 12.35 12.98 -23.72
CA GLY A 436 12.71 12.19 -24.88
C GLY A 436 11.67 11.12 -25.21
N ILE A 437 11.94 10.44 -26.31
CA ILE A 437 11.16 9.31 -26.81
C ILE A 437 12.03 8.06 -26.67
N VAL A 438 11.45 6.97 -26.19
CA VAL A 438 12.14 5.70 -25.88
C VAL A 438 11.76 4.57 -26.82
#